data_AF-A0A945VZP6-F1
#
_entry.id   AF-A0A945VZP6-F1
#
_cell.length_a   1.000
_cell.length_b   1.000
_cell.length_c   1.000
_cell.angle_alpha   90.00
_cell.angle_beta   90.00
_cell.angle_gamma   90.00
#
_symmetry.space_group_name_H-M   'P 1'
#
loop_
_entity.id
_entity.type
_entity.pdbx_description
1 polymer ?
#
loop_
_entity_poly.entity_id
_entity_poly.type
_entity_poly.pdbx_seq_one_letter_code
_entity_poly.pdbx_strand_id
1 'polypeptide(L)'
;MREPAKQQTFGDNDRRAMFQPGIYNAHVSELVTREFEDHNEVFNVKFKLAREGLKDIVIPFAVYDEGEEGKQKAILDKDDNPVLIDCLRFEGREFKLPNGMWFYESTKYDWQTNEQYANICAAIGVDFPEKKVAGVMVKVLQKIDGDDILGKPVKIKVGMAKWTNKKAGTSGEFMAVLDVLPWPEGKAITIEEAKEEAPF
;
A
#
# COMPACT_ATOMS: atom_id res chain seq x y z
N MET A 1 17.32 15.03 -35.12
CA MET A 1 17.17 13.94 -34.13
C MET A 1 16.91 14.60 -32.79
N ARG A 2 15.84 14.24 -32.08
CA ARG A 2 15.58 14.74 -30.71
C ARG A 2 16.50 13.97 -29.76
N GLU A 3 17.18 14.67 -28.85
CA GLU A 3 17.94 14.00 -27.78
C GLU A 3 16.96 13.30 -26.84
N PRO A 4 17.32 12.12 -26.29
CA PRO A 4 16.51 11.46 -25.26
C PRO A 4 16.50 12.30 -23.96
N ALA A 5 15.42 12.17 -23.20
CA ALA A 5 15.26 12.84 -21.90
C ALA A 5 16.48 12.57 -21.00
N LYS A 6 17.07 13.64 -20.45
CA LYS A 6 18.24 13.55 -19.56
C LYS A 6 17.76 13.26 -18.14
N GLN A 7 18.17 12.12 -17.60
CA GLN A 7 18.00 11.79 -16.20
C GLN A 7 18.86 12.76 -15.36
N GLN A 8 18.21 13.53 -14.49
CA GLN A 8 18.87 14.53 -13.66
C GLN A 8 18.96 13.99 -12.23
N THR A 9 20.18 13.74 -11.75
CA THR A 9 20.43 13.37 -10.34
C THR A 9 20.24 14.61 -9.46
N PHE A 10 19.15 14.66 -8.71
CA PHE A 10 18.91 15.67 -7.67
C PHE A 10 19.35 15.14 -6.31
N GLY A 11 19.82 16.02 -5.43
CA GLY A 11 20.22 15.69 -4.07
C GLY A 11 19.06 15.16 -3.22
N ASP A 12 19.38 14.27 -2.30
CA ASP A 12 18.47 13.42 -1.53
C ASP A 12 17.43 14.18 -0.67
N ASN A 13 17.55 15.51 -0.53
CA ASN A 13 16.77 16.32 0.42
C ASN A 13 15.64 17.19 -0.18
N ASP A 14 15.32 17.11 -1.48
CA ASP A 14 14.23 17.94 -2.04
C ASP A 14 12.84 17.33 -1.76
N ARG A 15 12.27 17.73 -0.63
CA ARG A 15 10.95 17.31 -0.09
C ARG A 15 9.73 17.75 -0.92
N ARG A 16 9.95 18.36 -2.09
CA ARG A 16 8.87 18.84 -2.98
C ARG A 16 8.37 17.79 -3.98
N ALA A 17 9.07 16.67 -4.13
CA ALA A 17 8.64 15.58 -4.99
C ALA A 17 7.42 14.87 -4.40
N MET A 18 6.28 15.02 -5.08
CA MET A 18 5.06 14.36 -4.67
C MET A 18 5.05 12.89 -5.11
N PHE A 19 4.59 12.02 -4.21
CA PHE A 19 4.39 10.61 -4.53
C PHE A 19 3.20 10.43 -5.46
N GLN A 20 3.36 9.63 -6.50
CA GLN A 20 2.30 9.40 -7.47
C GLN A 20 1.55 8.09 -7.18
N PRO A 21 0.22 8.05 -7.38
CA PRO A 21 -0.53 6.80 -7.40
C PRO A 21 0.07 5.78 -8.38
N GLY A 22 0.03 4.51 -8.02
CA GLY A 22 0.67 3.46 -8.81
C GLY A 22 0.70 2.12 -8.10
N ILE A 23 1.36 1.14 -8.72
CA ILE A 23 1.60 -0.18 -8.13
C ILE A 23 3.07 -0.24 -7.75
N TYR A 24 3.33 -0.60 -6.49
CA TYR A 24 4.68 -0.62 -5.92
C TYR A 24 4.93 -1.91 -5.16
N ASN A 25 6.17 -2.38 -5.20
CA ASN A 25 6.63 -3.48 -4.36
C ASN A 25 6.75 -2.98 -2.91
N ALA A 26 6.31 -3.79 -1.96
CA ALA A 26 6.28 -3.44 -0.55
C ALA A 26 6.41 -4.68 0.34
N HIS A 27 6.68 -4.43 1.62
CA HIS A 27 6.61 -5.42 2.69
C HIS A 27 5.57 -5.01 3.70
N VAL A 28 4.92 -5.99 4.33
CA VAL A 28 4.04 -5.74 5.47
C VAL A 28 4.90 -5.30 6.67
N SER A 29 4.75 -4.06 7.13
CA SER A 29 5.60 -3.48 8.19
C SER A 29 4.96 -3.48 9.57
N GLU A 30 3.63 -3.39 9.64
CA GLU A 30 2.91 -3.27 10.90
C GLU A 30 1.53 -3.92 10.79
N LEU A 31 1.10 -4.54 11.90
CA LEU A 31 -0.25 -5.04 12.12
C LEU A 31 -0.76 -4.49 13.45
N VAL A 32 -1.88 -3.79 13.42
CA VAL A 32 -2.60 -3.33 14.62
C VAL A 32 -4.03 -3.84 14.58
N THR A 33 -4.34 -4.76 15.49
CA THR A 33 -5.67 -5.36 15.62
C THR A 33 -6.51 -4.61 16.63
N ARG A 34 -7.81 -4.47 16.33
CA ARG A 34 -8.79 -3.97 17.28
C ARG A 34 -10.05 -4.83 17.23
N GLU A 35 -10.40 -5.36 18.40
CA GLU A 35 -11.63 -6.13 18.60
C GLU A 35 -12.85 -5.23 18.79
N PHE A 36 -14.01 -5.74 18.34
CA PHE A 36 -15.33 -5.15 18.45
C PHE A 36 -16.32 -6.19 18.99
N GLU A 37 -17.59 -5.77 19.16
CA GLU A 37 -18.68 -6.66 19.55
C GLU A 37 -18.80 -7.86 18.60
N ASP A 38 -19.36 -8.96 19.11
CA ASP A 38 -19.53 -10.24 18.42
C ASP A 38 -18.23 -10.90 17.94
N HIS A 39 -17.10 -10.59 18.59
CA HIS A 39 -15.76 -11.08 18.24
C HIS A 39 -15.28 -10.66 16.84
N ASN A 40 -15.89 -9.62 16.27
CA ASN A 40 -15.44 -9.00 15.03
C ASN A 40 -14.13 -8.25 15.26
N GLU A 41 -13.27 -8.21 14.25
CA GLU A 41 -11.97 -7.56 14.34
C GLU A 41 -11.71 -6.69 13.13
N VAL A 42 -11.02 -5.57 13.35
CA VAL A 42 -10.40 -4.82 12.27
C VAL A 42 -8.89 -4.91 12.40
N PHE A 43 -8.24 -5.33 11.31
CA PHE A 43 -6.79 -5.39 11.21
C PHE A 43 -6.31 -4.19 10.40
N ASN A 44 -5.53 -3.32 11.04
CA ASN A 44 -4.90 -2.19 10.38
C ASN A 44 -3.49 -2.60 9.98
N VAL A 45 -3.28 -2.73 8.67
CA VAL A 45 -1.99 -3.15 8.11
C VAL A 45 -1.30 -1.96 7.48
N LYS A 46 0.00 -1.82 7.77
CA LYS A 46 0.90 -0.92 7.06
C LYS A 46 1.81 -1.68 6.11
N PHE A 47 2.14 -0.99 5.02
CA PHE A 47 3.00 -1.49 3.97
C PHE A 47 4.12 -0.48 3.74
N LYS A 48 5.35 -0.96 3.84
CA LYS A 48 6.57 -0.19 3.64
C LYS A 48 7.11 -0.46 2.24
N LEU A 49 7.37 0.58 1.45
CA LEU A 49 7.88 0.40 0.08
C LEU A 49 9.24 -0.29 0.08
N ALA A 50 9.33 -1.37 -0.69
CA ALA A 50 10.54 -2.15 -0.87
C ALA A 50 11.47 -1.46 -1.86
N ARG A 51 12.78 -1.44 -1.59
CA ARG A 51 13.79 -0.90 -2.53
C ARG A 51 13.74 -1.54 -3.91
N GLU A 52 13.44 -2.83 -3.96
CA GLU A 52 13.41 -3.64 -5.17
C GLU A 52 12.34 -3.15 -6.15
N GLY A 53 12.75 -2.80 -7.37
CA GLY A 53 11.88 -2.33 -8.44
C GLY A 53 11.54 -0.82 -8.38
N LEU A 54 11.84 -0.11 -7.29
CA LEU A 54 11.58 1.34 -7.23
C LEU A 54 12.41 2.15 -8.23
N LYS A 55 13.65 1.73 -8.49
CA LYS A 55 14.54 2.39 -9.46
C LYS A 55 14.04 2.25 -10.91
N ASP A 56 13.26 1.21 -11.19
CA ASP A 56 12.73 0.92 -12.52
C ASP A 56 11.38 1.63 -12.77
N ILE A 57 10.75 2.12 -11.70
CA ILE A 57 9.51 2.91 -11.78
C ILE A 57 9.89 4.38 -11.90
N VAL A 58 9.50 4.98 -13.02
CA VAL A 58 9.80 6.37 -13.35
C VAL A 58 8.49 7.15 -13.46
N ILE A 59 8.39 8.26 -12.73
CA ILE A 59 7.19 9.09 -12.66
C ILE A 59 7.50 10.55 -13.04
N PRO A 60 6.52 11.32 -13.54
CA PRO A 60 6.68 12.76 -13.70
C PRO A 60 6.98 13.42 -12.35
N PHE A 61 8.02 14.25 -12.32
CA PHE A 61 8.30 15.09 -11.18
C PHE A 61 7.27 16.22 -11.14
N ALA A 62 6.51 16.31 -10.05
CA ALA A 62 5.51 17.33 -9.86
C ALA A 62 5.68 17.99 -8.48
N VAL A 63 5.38 19.29 -8.43
CA VAL A 63 5.36 20.14 -7.24
C VAL A 63 3.98 20.77 -7.07
N TYR A 64 3.66 21.30 -5.89
CA TYR A 64 2.42 22.08 -5.72
C TYR A 64 2.44 23.33 -6.60
N ASP A 65 1.31 23.62 -7.24
CA ASP A 65 1.13 24.87 -7.96
C ASP A 65 0.93 26.01 -6.95
N GLU A 66 1.84 26.98 -6.96
CA GLU A 66 1.75 28.17 -6.10
C GLU A 66 0.49 29.02 -6.42
N GLY A 67 -0.13 28.82 -7.58
CA GLY A 67 -1.33 29.54 -8.02
C GLY A 67 -2.67 28.86 -7.72
N GLU A 68 -2.68 27.57 -7.37
CA GLU A 68 -3.92 26.82 -7.10
C GLU A 68 -3.73 25.81 -5.96
N GLU A 69 -4.39 26.08 -4.83
CA GLU A 69 -4.28 25.25 -3.62
C GLU A 69 -4.68 23.79 -3.92
N GLY A 70 -3.74 22.87 -3.64
CA GLY A 70 -3.94 21.44 -3.82
C GLY A 70 -3.71 20.88 -5.23
N LYS A 71 -3.39 21.72 -6.22
CA LYS A 71 -3.03 21.23 -7.56
C LYS A 71 -1.54 20.98 -7.71
N GLN A 72 -1.20 20.03 -8.58
CA GLN A 72 0.17 19.63 -8.88
C GLN A 72 0.55 20.12 -10.27
N LYS A 73 1.75 20.66 -10.40
CA LYS A 73 2.33 21.06 -11.67
C LYS A 73 3.55 20.20 -11.96
N ALA A 74 3.53 19.50 -13.09
CA ALA A 74 4.70 18.78 -13.57
C ALA A 74 5.82 19.78 -13.88
N ILE A 75 7.04 19.45 -13.46
CA ILE A 75 8.23 20.20 -13.84
C ILE A 75 8.57 19.81 -15.27
N LEU A 76 8.75 20.81 -16.13
CA LEU A 76 9.11 20.62 -17.53
C LEU A 76 10.59 20.93 -17.74
N ASP A 77 11.21 20.26 -18.69
CA ASP A 77 12.56 20.56 -19.17
C ASP A 77 12.57 21.78 -20.12
N LYS A 78 13.72 22.06 -20.74
CA LYS A 78 13.88 23.21 -21.65
C LYS A 78 13.08 23.08 -22.95
N ASP A 79 12.58 21.89 -23.26
CA ASP A 79 11.84 21.53 -24.47
C ASP A 79 10.36 21.23 -24.16
N ASP A 80 9.86 21.70 -22.99
CA ASP A 80 8.50 21.49 -22.47
C ASP A 80 8.10 20.02 -22.24
N ASN A 81 9.05 19.09 -22.09
CA ASN A 81 8.74 17.70 -21.71
C ASN A 81 8.75 17.52 -20.19
N PRO A 82 7.89 16.66 -19.62
CA PRO A 82 7.93 16.35 -18.19
C PRO A 82 9.29 15.77 -17.77
N VAL A 83 9.89 16.40 -16.76
CA VAL A 83 11.05 15.85 -16.06
C VAL A 83 10.60 14.60 -15.31
N LEU A 84 11.35 13.51 -15.49
CA LEU A 84 11.05 12.24 -14.87
C LEU A 84 12.02 11.96 -13.70
N ILE A 85 11.52 11.36 -12.64
CA ILE A 85 12.30 10.90 -11.48
C ILE A 85 12.03 9.42 -11.24
N ASP A 86 13.04 8.69 -10.75
CA ASP A 86 12.84 7.33 -10.27
C ASP A 86 12.26 7.33 -8.85
N CYS A 87 11.53 6.26 -8.53
CA CYS A 87 10.84 6.11 -7.26
C CYS A 87 11.74 5.63 -6.12
N LEU A 88 13.05 5.43 -6.32
CA LEU A 88 13.97 4.96 -5.28
C LEU A 88 13.95 5.86 -4.04
N ARG A 89 13.75 7.16 -4.26
CA ARG A 89 13.63 8.17 -3.19
C ARG A 89 12.40 8.01 -2.28
N PHE A 90 11.47 7.12 -2.63
CA PHE A 90 10.32 6.79 -1.80
C PHE A 90 10.50 5.47 -1.05
N GLU A 91 11.70 4.88 -1.11
CA GLU A 91 12.05 3.70 -0.33
C GLU A 91 11.66 3.89 1.14
N GLY A 92 11.04 2.85 1.70
CA GLY A 92 10.63 2.82 3.10
C GLY A 92 9.49 3.79 3.47
N ARG A 93 8.90 4.51 2.52
CA ARG A 93 7.65 5.23 2.75
C ARG A 93 6.54 4.23 3.10
N GLU A 94 5.76 4.56 4.12
CA GLU A 94 4.67 3.71 4.58
C GLU A 94 3.30 4.17 4.08
N PHE A 95 2.46 3.20 3.75
CA PHE A 95 1.05 3.39 3.44
C PHE A 95 0.18 2.42 4.24
N LYS A 96 -1.07 2.80 4.49
CA LYS A 96 -2.05 1.99 5.20
C LYS A 96 -3.30 1.78 4.36
N LEU A 97 -4.06 0.74 4.69
CA LEU A 97 -5.43 0.60 4.21
C LEU A 97 -6.29 1.75 4.76
N PRO A 98 -7.27 2.26 4.01
CA PRO A 98 -8.07 3.39 4.45
C PRO A 98 -8.99 3.07 5.63
N ASN A 99 -9.53 1.84 5.69
CA ASN A 99 -10.49 1.40 6.71
C ASN A 99 -10.04 0.11 7.46
N GLY A 100 -8.77 -0.29 7.31
CA GLY A 100 -8.31 -1.63 7.71
C GLY A 100 -8.98 -2.73 6.87
N MET A 101 -8.78 -3.98 7.29
CA MET A 101 -9.51 -5.15 6.79
C MET A 101 -10.39 -5.70 7.91
N TRP A 102 -11.68 -5.86 7.63
CA TRP A 102 -12.66 -6.35 8.60
C TRP A 102 -12.79 -7.87 8.53
N PHE A 103 -12.78 -8.51 9.69
CA PHE A 103 -13.05 -9.92 9.84
C PHE A 103 -14.27 -10.14 10.75
N TYR A 104 -15.24 -10.86 10.22
CA TYR A 104 -16.48 -11.23 10.88
C TYR A 104 -16.44 -12.71 11.24
N GLU A 105 -16.17 -13.02 12.51
CA GLU A 105 -15.99 -14.41 13.00
C GLU A 105 -17.25 -15.27 12.75
N SER A 106 -18.43 -14.67 12.88
CA SER A 106 -19.72 -15.34 12.66
C SER A 106 -19.91 -15.85 11.23
N THR A 107 -19.22 -15.25 10.26
CA THR A 107 -19.30 -15.59 8.82
C THR A 107 -17.98 -16.08 8.26
N LYS A 108 -17.11 -16.68 9.08
CA LYS A 108 -15.78 -17.18 8.67
C LYS A 108 -15.75 -18.26 7.58
N TYR A 109 -16.90 -18.82 7.22
CA TYR A 109 -17.03 -19.76 6.09
C TYR A 109 -17.51 -19.08 4.79
N ASP A 110 -17.87 -17.80 4.87
CA ASP A 110 -18.35 -17.00 3.75
C ASP A 110 -17.27 -16.02 3.29
N TRP A 111 -16.68 -16.34 2.14
CA TRP A 111 -15.70 -15.48 1.48
C TRP A 111 -16.28 -14.12 1.11
N GLN A 112 -17.57 -14.04 0.73
CA GLN A 112 -18.15 -12.79 0.22
C GLN A 112 -18.31 -11.76 1.33
N THR A 113 -18.80 -12.16 2.51
CA THR A 113 -18.90 -11.25 3.66
C THR A 113 -17.52 -10.77 4.15
N ASN A 114 -16.50 -11.61 4.02
CA ASN A 114 -15.12 -11.30 4.42
C ASN A 114 -14.19 -11.04 3.21
N GLU A 115 -14.73 -10.59 2.07
CA GLU A 115 -14.02 -10.60 0.79
C GLU A 115 -12.70 -9.82 0.84
N GLN A 116 -12.74 -8.60 1.39
CA GLN A 116 -11.54 -7.77 1.50
C GLN A 116 -10.47 -8.44 2.36
N TYR A 117 -10.85 -8.97 3.52
CA TYR A 117 -9.94 -9.68 4.42
C TYR A 117 -9.32 -10.90 3.74
N ALA A 118 -10.16 -11.72 3.13
CA ALA A 118 -9.75 -12.97 2.50
C ALA A 118 -8.85 -12.73 1.27
N ASN A 119 -9.20 -11.75 0.42
CA ASN A 119 -8.41 -11.38 -0.75
C ASN A 119 -7.04 -10.84 -0.36
N ILE A 120 -6.96 -9.95 0.65
CA ILE A 120 -5.68 -9.39 1.11
C ILE A 120 -4.82 -10.47 1.79
N CYS A 121 -5.41 -11.31 2.64
CA CYS A 121 -4.70 -12.44 3.26
C CYS A 121 -4.11 -13.36 2.18
N ALA A 122 -4.91 -13.71 1.15
CA ALA A 122 -4.43 -14.53 0.04
C ALA A 122 -3.32 -13.82 -0.76
N ALA A 123 -3.42 -12.51 -0.98
CA ALA A 123 -2.39 -11.73 -1.67
C ALA A 123 -1.07 -11.66 -0.88
N ILE A 124 -1.15 -11.61 0.45
CA ILE A 124 0.00 -11.69 1.36
C ILE A 124 0.58 -13.11 1.40
N GLY A 125 -0.16 -14.13 0.94
CA GLY A 125 0.26 -15.53 1.00
C GLY A 125 -0.06 -16.20 2.34
N VAL A 126 -1.15 -15.78 2.99
CA VAL A 126 -1.79 -16.54 4.06
C VAL A 126 -2.71 -17.57 3.41
N ASP A 127 -2.54 -18.84 3.78
CA ASP A 127 -3.43 -19.90 3.35
C ASP A 127 -4.33 -20.36 4.48
N PHE A 128 -5.62 -20.44 4.20
CA PHE A 128 -6.63 -20.84 5.16
C PHE A 128 -7.03 -22.31 4.92
N PRO A 129 -7.18 -23.11 5.99
CA PRO A 129 -7.52 -24.52 5.86
C PRO A 129 -8.91 -24.70 5.23
N GLU A 130 -9.09 -25.77 4.47
CA GLU A 130 -10.38 -26.10 3.87
C GLU A 130 -11.19 -27.08 4.73
N LYS A 131 -12.52 -26.93 4.71
CA LYS A 131 -13.46 -27.83 5.40
C LYS A 131 -14.71 -28.06 4.58
N LYS A 132 -15.26 -29.27 4.67
CA LYS A 132 -16.55 -29.61 4.08
C LYS A 132 -17.70 -29.04 4.92
N VAL A 133 -18.45 -28.10 4.37
CA VAL A 133 -19.65 -27.50 4.99
C VAL A 133 -20.82 -27.68 4.02
N ALA A 134 -21.93 -28.27 4.49
CA ALA A 134 -23.11 -28.54 3.67
C ALA A 134 -22.82 -29.26 2.33
N GLY A 135 -21.79 -30.11 2.28
CA GLY A 135 -21.42 -30.86 1.08
C GLY A 135 -20.38 -30.18 0.19
N VAL A 136 -20.06 -28.90 0.42
CA VAL A 136 -19.12 -28.09 -0.37
C VAL A 136 -17.82 -27.88 0.42
N MET A 137 -16.67 -27.97 -0.25
CA MET A 137 -15.38 -27.60 0.34
C MET A 137 -15.25 -26.08 0.34
N VAL A 138 -15.05 -25.48 1.52
CA VAL A 138 -14.88 -24.04 1.71
C VAL A 138 -13.65 -23.75 2.55
N LYS A 139 -12.96 -22.63 2.29
CA LYS A 139 -11.90 -22.14 3.17
C LYS A 139 -12.50 -21.66 4.49
N VAL A 140 -11.86 -22.03 5.59
CA VAL A 140 -12.22 -21.59 6.94
C VAL A 140 -11.31 -20.42 7.28
N LEU A 141 -11.83 -19.20 7.12
CA LEU A 141 -11.09 -18.00 7.45
C LEU A 141 -10.79 -17.98 8.95
N GLN A 142 -9.57 -17.59 9.30
CA GLN A 142 -9.09 -17.51 10.69
C GLN A 142 -8.48 -16.13 10.90
N LYS A 143 -8.46 -15.67 12.16
CA LYS A 143 -7.77 -14.46 12.58
C LYS A 143 -6.27 -14.62 12.31
N ILE A 144 -5.67 -13.61 11.71
CA ILE A 144 -4.23 -13.53 11.48
C ILE A 144 -3.53 -12.82 12.64
N ASP A 145 -2.27 -13.12 12.86
CA ASP A 145 -1.38 -12.37 13.74
C ASP A 145 -0.17 -11.79 13.00
N GLY A 146 0.78 -11.22 13.76
CA GLY A 146 1.97 -10.62 13.19
C GLY A 146 2.90 -11.64 12.53
N ASP A 147 2.98 -12.86 13.08
CA ASP A 147 3.87 -13.91 12.57
C ASP A 147 3.35 -14.46 11.22
N ASP A 148 2.05 -14.36 10.98
CA ASP A 148 1.43 -14.75 9.72
C ASP A 148 1.79 -13.84 8.53
N ILE A 149 2.07 -12.55 8.78
CA ILE A 149 2.12 -11.54 7.71
C ILE A 149 3.32 -10.60 7.71
N LEU A 150 3.95 -10.31 8.86
CA LEU A 150 5.00 -9.29 8.94
C LEU A 150 6.21 -9.70 8.08
N GLY A 151 6.77 -8.73 7.36
CA GLY A 151 7.90 -8.95 6.45
C GLY A 151 7.55 -9.67 5.15
N LYS A 152 6.30 -10.11 4.95
CA LYS A 152 5.90 -10.76 3.69
C LYS A 152 5.88 -9.76 2.51
N PRO A 153 6.35 -10.17 1.32
CA PRO A 153 6.41 -9.32 0.15
C PRO A 153 5.05 -9.25 -0.55
N VAL A 154 4.65 -8.05 -0.95
CA VAL A 154 3.41 -7.79 -1.70
C VAL A 154 3.60 -6.67 -2.72
N LYS A 155 2.67 -6.58 -3.69
CA LYS A 155 2.50 -5.37 -4.50
C LYS A 155 1.32 -4.59 -3.96
N ILE A 156 1.52 -3.32 -3.63
CA ILE A 156 0.44 -2.43 -3.19
C ILE A 156 0.04 -1.50 -4.33
N LYS A 157 -1.27 -1.33 -4.52
CA LYS A 157 -1.82 -0.26 -5.35
C LYS A 157 -2.10 0.94 -4.47
N VAL A 158 -1.31 2.00 -4.64
CA VAL A 158 -1.45 3.24 -3.88
C VAL A 158 -2.27 4.25 -4.69
N GLY A 159 -3.18 4.95 -4.04
CA GLY A 159 -3.93 6.06 -4.64
C GLY A 159 -4.67 6.91 -3.61
N MET A 160 -5.44 7.88 -4.10
CA MET A 160 -6.21 8.78 -3.24
C MET A 160 -7.46 8.07 -2.71
N ALA A 161 -7.53 7.90 -1.39
CA ALA A 161 -8.70 7.45 -0.68
C ALA A 161 -9.42 8.64 -0.04
N LYS A 162 -10.75 8.59 -0.05
CA LYS A 162 -11.60 9.58 0.63
C LYS A 162 -11.80 9.18 2.07
N TRP A 163 -11.77 10.14 2.97
CA TRP A 163 -12.20 9.98 4.35
C TRP A 163 -13.36 10.92 4.66
N THR A 164 -14.22 10.50 5.59
CA THR A 164 -15.31 11.34 6.08
C THR A 164 -15.46 11.12 7.57
N ASN A 165 -15.33 12.22 8.33
CA ASN A 165 -15.65 12.23 9.74
C ASN A 165 -17.12 12.62 9.90
N LYS A 166 -17.98 11.62 10.05
CA LYS A 166 -19.43 11.81 10.23
C LYS A 166 -19.79 12.65 11.46
N LYS A 167 -18.96 12.68 12.50
CA LYS A 167 -19.21 13.48 13.71
C LYS A 167 -18.86 14.95 13.52
N ALA A 168 -17.76 15.23 12.83
CA ALA A 168 -17.29 16.59 12.58
C ALA A 168 -17.85 17.20 11.28
N GLY A 169 -18.51 16.40 10.43
CA GLY A 169 -19.00 16.83 9.12
C GLY A 169 -17.89 17.15 8.12
N THR A 170 -16.64 16.74 8.42
CA THR A 170 -15.47 17.02 7.56
C THR A 170 -15.16 15.82 6.67
N SER A 171 -14.63 16.10 5.49
CA SER A 171 -14.15 15.10 4.55
C SER A 171 -12.86 15.58 3.91
N GLY A 172 -12.05 14.64 3.45
CA GLY A 172 -10.84 14.96 2.69
C GLY A 172 -10.33 13.73 1.96
N GLU A 173 -9.14 13.87 1.39
CA GLU A 173 -8.47 12.81 0.66
C GLU A 173 -7.06 12.60 1.23
N PHE A 174 -6.56 11.37 1.13
CA PHE A 174 -5.21 11.02 1.53
C PHE A 174 -4.72 9.85 0.69
N MET A 175 -3.40 9.72 0.57
CA MET A 175 -2.80 8.57 -0.10
C MET A 175 -2.89 7.33 0.78
N ALA A 176 -3.45 6.26 0.23
CA ALA A 176 -3.67 5.00 0.92
C ALA A 176 -3.45 3.80 -0.02
N VAL A 177 -3.33 2.62 0.56
CA VAL A 177 -3.37 1.36 -0.18
C VAL A 177 -4.82 1.06 -0.56
N LEU A 178 -5.10 1.05 -1.85
CA LEU A 178 -6.41 0.76 -2.42
C LEU A 178 -6.59 -0.74 -2.71
N ASP A 179 -5.49 -1.45 -2.97
CA ASP A 179 -5.49 -2.88 -3.26
C ASP A 179 -4.13 -3.52 -2.92
N VAL A 180 -4.13 -4.82 -2.64
CA VAL A 180 -2.94 -5.62 -2.34
C VAL A 180 -2.92 -6.81 -3.28
N LEU A 181 -1.82 -6.99 -3.99
CA LEU A 181 -1.61 -8.01 -5.00
C LEU A 181 -0.43 -8.91 -4.58
N PRO A 182 -0.44 -10.19 -4.98
CA PRO A 182 0.70 -11.08 -4.75
C PRO A 182 1.98 -10.53 -5.37
N TRP A 183 3.10 -10.76 -4.70
CA TRP A 183 4.44 -10.57 -5.25
C TRP A 183 5.27 -11.86 -5.16
N PRO A 184 5.01 -12.84 -6.04
CA PRO A 184 5.61 -14.18 -5.94
C PRO A 184 7.14 -14.19 -6.02
N GLU A 185 7.71 -13.24 -6.78
CA GLU A 185 9.15 -13.07 -6.94
C GLU A 185 9.81 -12.22 -5.84
N GLY A 186 9.01 -11.62 -4.95
CA GLY A 186 9.50 -10.79 -3.86
C GLY A 186 10.16 -11.60 -2.76
N LYS A 187 11.18 -11.03 -2.13
CA LYS A 187 11.86 -11.64 -0.98
C LYS A 187 11.24 -11.15 0.32
N ALA A 188 10.89 -12.09 1.20
CA ALA A 188 10.50 -11.75 2.56
C ALA A 188 11.70 -11.13 3.32
N ILE A 189 11.39 -10.23 4.24
CA ILE A 189 12.34 -9.62 5.16
C ILE A 189 12.01 -10.04 6.60
N THR A 190 12.96 -9.85 7.50
CA THR A 190 12.74 -10.06 8.93
C THR A 190 11.80 -9.01 9.52
N ILE A 191 11.23 -9.30 10.69
CA ILE A 191 10.34 -8.39 11.40
C ILE A 191 11.10 -7.12 11.83
N GLU A 192 12.37 -7.26 12.17
CA GLU A 192 13.26 -6.17 12.52
C GLU A 192 13.46 -5.22 11.33
N GLU A 193 13.83 -5.75 10.15
CA GLU A 193 13.99 -4.97 8.91
C GLU A 193 12.69 -4.29 8.46
N ALA A 194 11.54 -4.95 8.70
CA ALA A 194 10.23 -4.41 8.39
C ALA A 194 9.89 -3.16 9.23
N LYS A 195 10.43 -3.10 10.46
CA LYS A 195 10.20 -2.00 11.42
C LYS A 195 11.27 -0.91 11.40
N GLU A 196 12.43 -1.15 10.77
CA GLU A 196 13.47 -0.12 10.64
C GLU A 196 12.94 1.10 9.87
N GLU A 197 13.34 2.32 10.24
CA GLU A 197 13.01 3.49 9.44
C GLU A 197 13.87 3.52 8.17
N ALA A 198 13.31 4.03 7.07
CA ALA A 198 14.08 4.20 5.84
C ALA A 198 15.28 5.13 6.09
N PRO A 199 16.47 4.82 5.55
CA PRO A 199 17.56 5.78 5.53
C PRO A 199 17.20 6.91 4.55
N PHE A 200 16.59 7.96 5.10
CA PHE A 200 16.45 9.33 4.56
C PHE A 200 15.40 9.55 3.46
#